data_AF-A0A7Y5GXK8-F1
#
_entry.id   AF-A0A7Y5GXK8-F1
#
_cell.length_a   1.000
_cell.length_b   1.000
_cell.length_c   1.000
_cell.angle_alpha   90.00
_cell.angle_beta   90.00
_cell.angle_gamma   90.00
#
_symmetry.space_group_name_H-M   'P 1'
#
loop_
_entity.id
_entity.type
_entity.pdbx_description
1 polymer ?
#
loop_
_entity_poly.entity_id
_entity_poly.type
_entity_poly.pdbx_seq_one_letter_code
_entity_poly.pdbx_strand_id
1 'polypeptide(L)'
;MITLRFSCRSSLFLAFTLHLLWCTLMFVSGCKLFDEGAVQHTGPCEQTAHCAAGTACRAGVCATVQCTSHGNCGQFEACVDMNCTYPVCLDNSDCGSSQTCSFGACRNVCLDSSQCPPLHACVLGACELVPCSVSSDCPSDAGCVAGSCTPANCVSDTDCGPELRCGMGVCGYACTTSNQCLSGEMCEAGRCTFPCLYTQGCADNEQCISGLCM
;
A
#
# COMPACT_ATOMS: atom_id res chain seq x y z
N MET A 1 34.40 36.21 11.40
CA MET A 1 34.94 37.14 10.38
C MET A 1 34.83 36.40 9.04
N ILE A 2 33.69 36.51 8.37
CA ILE A 2 33.40 35.80 7.12
C ILE A 2 33.33 36.87 6.03
N THR A 3 34.29 36.81 5.12
CA THR A 3 34.39 37.69 3.96
C THR A 3 33.32 37.31 2.94
N LEU A 4 32.28 38.12 2.82
CA LEU A 4 31.30 38.04 1.73
C LEU A 4 31.94 38.59 0.46
N ARG A 5 32.20 37.73 -0.53
CA ARG A 5 32.54 38.15 -1.89
C ARG A 5 31.25 38.32 -2.69
N PHE A 6 30.88 39.57 -2.96
CA PHE A 6 29.86 39.89 -3.95
C PHE A 6 30.50 39.85 -5.34
N SER A 7 30.08 38.89 -6.17
CA SER A 7 30.42 38.88 -7.60
C SER A 7 29.14 39.12 -8.39
N CYS A 8 28.73 40.39 -8.50
CA CYS A 8 27.68 40.79 -9.42
C CYS A 8 28.31 40.89 -10.81
N ARG A 9 28.02 39.93 -11.67
CA ARG A 9 28.45 39.95 -13.07
C ARG A 9 27.53 40.91 -13.81
N SER A 10 27.94 42.18 -13.95
CA SER A 10 27.44 43.03 -15.02
C SER A 10 28.45 44.13 -15.31
N SER A 11 28.89 44.13 -16.55
CA SER A 11 29.79 45.10 -17.14
C SER A 11 29.24 46.52 -17.06
N LEU A 12 30.16 47.47 -17.04
CA LEU A 12 30.05 48.91 -17.25
C LEU A 12 29.87 49.85 -16.02
N PHE A 13 31.00 50.49 -15.73
CA PHE A 13 31.23 51.93 -15.58
C PHE A 13 30.73 52.69 -14.33
N LEU A 14 31.76 53.14 -13.60
CA LEU A 14 31.97 54.47 -13.00
C LEU A 14 31.29 54.82 -11.66
N ALA A 15 32.20 54.97 -10.69
CA ALA A 15 32.37 56.15 -9.84
C ALA A 15 31.40 56.37 -8.67
N PHE A 16 31.93 56.02 -7.49
CA PHE A 16 32.11 56.90 -6.33
C PHE A 16 30.86 57.58 -5.71
N THR A 17 30.70 57.26 -4.41
CA THR A 17 30.25 58.14 -3.32
C THR A 17 28.80 58.63 -3.34
N LEU A 18 27.89 57.85 -2.73
CA LEU A 18 26.96 58.35 -1.70
C LEU A 18 26.19 57.16 -1.09
N HIS A 19 26.77 56.52 -0.08
CA HIS A 19 26.31 55.22 0.45
C HIS A 19 25.21 55.31 1.53
N LEU A 20 24.50 56.43 1.68
CA LEU A 20 23.63 56.64 2.86
C LEU A 20 22.23 57.20 2.59
N LEU A 21 21.80 57.36 1.34
CA LEU A 21 20.48 57.96 1.04
C LEU A 21 19.55 57.14 0.14
N TRP A 22 19.93 55.94 -0.26
CA TRP A 22 19.08 55.08 -1.13
C TRP A 22 18.38 53.92 -0.42
N CYS A 23 18.61 53.75 0.89
CA CYS A 23 17.98 52.66 1.65
C CYS A 23 16.48 52.88 1.92
N THR A 24 15.91 54.06 1.63
CA THR A 24 14.49 54.37 1.88
C THR A 24 13.63 54.42 0.62
N LEU A 25 14.18 54.20 -0.58
CA LEU A 25 13.46 54.38 -1.85
C LEU A 25 13.38 53.14 -2.76
N MET A 26 13.74 51.96 -2.24
CA MET A 26 13.47 50.69 -2.92
C MET A 26 12.28 49.93 -2.32
N PHE A 27 11.28 50.65 -1.82
CA PHE A 27 9.91 50.20 -1.96
C PHE A 27 9.52 50.47 -3.42
N VAL A 28 9.67 49.48 -4.29
CA VAL A 28 8.94 49.24 -5.55
C VAL A 28 9.81 48.35 -6.42
N SER A 29 9.25 47.21 -6.81
CA SER A 29 9.80 46.19 -7.72
C SER A 29 10.61 45.05 -7.09
N GLY A 30 9.88 44.09 -6.53
CA GLY A 30 9.99 42.73 -7.05
C GLY A 30 11.24 41.91 -6.71
N CYS A 31 11.95 42.19 -5.63
CA CYS A 31 12.91 41.24 -5.09
C CYS A 31 12.17 40.07 -4.43
N LYS A 32 11.85 39.04 -5.21
CA LYS A 32 11.70 37.68 -4.69
C LYS A 32 12.99 37.34 -3.95
N LEU A 33 12.89 37.08 -2.66
CA LEU A 33 13.89 36.35 -1.91
C LEU A 33 14.16 35.03 -2.64
N PHE A 34 15.31 34.93 -3.31
CA PHE A 34 15.89 33.62 -3.62
C PHE A 34 16.73 33.26 -2.40
N ASP A 35 16.14 32.44 -1.54
CA ASP A 35 16.85 31.78 -0.46
C ASP A 35 17.59 30.58 -1.07
N GLU A 36 18.92 30.57 -0.96
CA GLU A 36 19.75 29.40 -1.28
C GLU A 36 19.89 28.46 -0.07
N GLY A 37 18.85 28.38 0.75
CA GLY A 37 18.67 27.43 1.83
C GLY A 37 17.40 26.60 1.59
N ALA A 38 17.48 25.30 1.87
CA ALA A 38 16.38 24.35 1.70
C ALA A 38 15.05 24.94 2.21
N VAL A 39 14.16 25.30 1.27
CA VAL A 39 12.77 25.65 1.61
C VAL A 39 12.17 24.41 2.24
N GLN A 40 12.04 24.42 3.57
CA GLN A 40 11.23 23.43 4.24
C GLN A 40 9.79 23.64 3.77
N HIS A 41 9.37 22.87 2.76
CA HIS A 41 7.98 22.72 2.36
C HIS A 41 7.24 21.89 3.42
N THR A 42 7.19 22.39 4.65
CA THR A 42 6.39 21.86 5.77
C THR A 42 5.02 22.54 5.85
N GLY A 43 4.53 23.05 4.71
CA GLY A 43 3.28 23.78 4.59
C GLY A 43 2.07 22.89 4.23
N PRO A 44 0.88 23.50 4.18
CA PRO A 44 -0.28 22.84 3.63
C PRO A 44 -0.05 22.50 2.15
N CYS A 45 -0.55 21.36 1.71
CA CYS A 45 -0.39 20.86 0.37
C CYS A 45 -1.71 20.32 -0.16
N GLU A 46 -1.84 20.30 -1.49
CA GLU A 46 -2.96 19.62 -2.17
C GLU A 46 -2.44 18.44 -2.99
N GLN A 47 -1.16 18.49 -3.41
CA GLN A 47 -0.50 17.49 -4.21
C GLN A 47 0.96 17.35 -3.77
N THR A 48 1.54 16.16 -3.97
CA THR A 48 2.93 15.85 -3.59
C THR A 48 3.96 16.77 -4.28
N ALA A 49 3.65 17.33 -5.44
CA ALA A 49 4.52 18.29 -6.13
C ALA A 49 4.72 19.61 -5.36
N HIS A 50 3.87 19.90 -4.36
CA HIS A 50 4.02 21.07 -3.47
C HIS A 50 4.98 20.79 -2.31
N CYS A 51 5.44 19.55 -2.18
CA CYS A 51 6.31 19.09 -1.10
C CYS A 51 7.75 18.94 -1.58
N ALA A 52 8.71 19.05 -0.66
CA ALA A 52 10.13 18.88 -0.98
C ALA A 52 10.44 17.41 -1.34
N ALA A 53 11.57 17.18 -2.02
CA ALA A 53 12.02 15.81 -2.33
C ALA A 53 12.10 14.95 -1.04
N GLY A 54 11.58 13.72 -1.10
CA GLY A 54 11.47 12.83 0.07
C GLY A 54 10.25 13.08 0.97
N THR A 55 9.34 13.98 0.58
CA THR A 55 8.08 14.22 1.28
C THR A 55 6.89 14.13 0.31
N ALA A 56 5.72 13.72 0.81
CA ALA A 56 4.48 13.63 0.03
C ALA A 56 3.31 14.30 0.74
N CYS A 57 2.29 14.68 -0.03
CA CYS A 57 1.13 15.34 0.54
C CYS A 57 0.19 14.32 1.19
N ARG A 58 0.08 14.36 2.51
CA ARG A 58 -0.76 13.45 3.29
C ARG A 58 -1.69 14.24 4.19
N ALA A 59 -3.00 14.03 4.01
CA ALA A 59 -4.05 14.74 4.75
C ALA A 59 -3.85 16.27 4.75
N GLY A 60 -3.40 16.82 3.61
CA GLY A 60 -3.19 18.25 3.43
C GLY A 60 -1.89 18.79 4.01
N VAL A 61 -0.97 17.95 4.49
CA VAL A 61 0.34 18.36 5.04
C VAL A 61 1.46 17.56 4.38
N CYS A 62 2.58 18.22 4.08
CA CYS A 62 3.77 17.53 3.59
C CYS A 62 4.39 16.69 4.72
N ALA A 63 4.40 15.37 4.53
CA ALA A 63 4.97 14.41 5.48
C ALA A 63 6.13 13.65 4.82
N THR A 64 7.13 13.27 5.63
CA THR A 64 8.22 12.39 5.16
C THR A 64 7.67 11.02 4.79
N VAL A 65 8.10 10.51 3.65
CA VAL A 65 7.71 9.20 3.11
C VAL A 65 8.94 8.40 2.71
N GLN A 66 8.80 7.07 2.62
CA GLN A 66 9.89 6.21 2.16
C GLN A 66 10.14 6.39 0.67
N CYS A 67 9.06 6.59 -0.10
CA CYS A 67 9.15 6.73 -1.55
C CYS A 67 8.04 7.62 -2.11
N THR A 68 8.30 8.20 -3.27
CA THR A 68 7.32 8.91 -4.12
C THR A 68 7.19 8.28 -5.50
N SER A 69 8.08 7.33 -5.81
CA SER A 69 8.17 6.59 -7.07
C SER A 69 8.93 5.28 -6.83
N HIS A 70 8.74 4.28 -7.69
CA HIS A 70 9.48 3.00 -7.61
C HIS A 70 11.00 3.19 -7.63
N GLY A 71 11.49 4.21 -8.34
CA GLY A 71 12.93 4.53 -8.38
C GLY A 71 13.52 5.04 -7.07
N ASN A 72 12.69 5.32 -6.05
CA ASN A 72 13.18 5.63 -4.70
C ASN A 72 13.46 4.38 -3.85
N CYS A 73 13.02 3.20 -4.30
CA CYS A 73 13.12 1.96 -3.55
C CYS A 73 14.31 1.11 -3.99
N GLY A 74 14.68 0.13 -3.15
CA GLY A 74 15.75 -0.81 -3.41
C GLY A 74 15.47 -1.73 -4.60
N GLN A 75 16.46 -2.56 -4.92
CA GLN A 75 16.29 -3.56 -5.98
C GLN A 75 15.14 -4.50 -5.63
N PHE A 76 14.20 -4.69 -6.58
CA PHE A 76 12.97 -5.49 -6.44
C PHE A 76 11.90 -4.91 -5.50
N GLU A 77 12.07 -3.68 -5.01
CA GLU A 77 11.04 -3.00 -4.24
C GLU A 77 10.23 -2.03 -5.11
N ALA A 78 8.95 -1.86 -4.77
CA ALA A 78 8.06 -0.90 -5.39
C ALA A 78 7.54 0.11 -4.38
N CYS A 79 7.27 1.32 -4.87
CA CYS A 79 6.56 2.30 -4.07
C CYS A 79 5.06 2.04 -4.11
N VAL A 80 4.53 1.44 -3.05
CA VAL A 80 3.09 1.20 -2.85
C VAL A 80 2.66 1.96 -1.61
N ASP A 81 1.63 2.80 -1.73
CA ASP A 81 1.15 3.68 -0.65
C ASP A 81 2.28 4.42 0.09
N MET A 82 3.22 4.98 -0.69
CA MET A 82 4.37 5.76 -0.20
C MET A 82 5.37 4.97 0.67
N ASN A 83 5.28 3.64 0.67
CA ASN A 83 6.21 2.72 1.31
C ASN A 83 6.92 1.86 0.27
N CYS A 84 8.21 1.61 0.48
CA CYS A 84 8.93 0.61 -0.29
C CYS A 84 8.53 -0.76 0.23
N THR A 85 7.82 -1.51 -0.59
CA THR A 85 7.41 -2.89 -0.30
C THR A 85 8.01 -3.80 -1.35
N TYR A 86 8.07 -5.09 -1.05
CA TYR A 86 8.44 -6.11 -2.02
C TYR A 86 7.14 -6.67 -2.62
N PRO A 87 6.58 -6.06 -3.69
CA PRO A 87 5.37 -6.60 -4.26
C PRO A 87 5.67 -7.97 -4.88
N VAL A 88 4.66 -8.82 -4.93
CA VAL A 88 4.76 -10.11 -5.62
C VAL A 88 4.85 -9.89 -7.13
N CYS A 89 4.25 -8.82 -7.65
CA CYS A 89 4.30 -8.43 -9.05
C CYS A 89 4.38 -6.92 -9.24
N LEU A 90 5.04 -6.48 -10.31
CA LEU A 90 5.02 -5.11 -10.83
C LEU A 90 4.09 -5.01 -12.04
N ASP A 91 4.03 -6.07 -12.86
CA ASP A 91 3.15 -6.17 -14.01
C ASP A 91 2.64 -7.60 -14.23
N ASN A 92 1.75 -7.78 -15.21
CA ASN A 92 1.11 -9.06 -15.49
C ASN A 92 2.08 -10.16 -15.92
N SER A 93 3.26 -9.81 -16.43
CA SER A 93 4.28 -10.79 -16.84
C SER A 93 4.99 -11.44 -15.65
N ASP A 94 4.91 -10.84 -14.46
CA ASP A 94 5.38 -11.43 -13.22
C ASP A 94 4.44 -12.52 -12.69
N CYS A 95 3.21 -12.60 -13.22
CA CYS A 95 2.16 -13.51 -12.77
C CYS A 95 1.97 -14.71 -13.71
N GLY A 96 1.35 -15.78 -13.19
CA GLY A 96 1.00 -16.96 -14.00
C GLY A 96 -0.01 -16.65 -15.10
N SER A 97 -0.14 -17.55 -16.09
CA SER A 97 -0.97 -17.39 -17.30
C SER A 97 -2.48 -17.22 -17.07
N SER A 98 -2.97 -17.25 -15.83
CA SER A 98 -4.37 -16.98 -15.45
C SER A 98 -4.49 -15.93 -14.35
N GLN A 99 -3.44 -15.14 -14.16
CA GLN A 99 -3.37 -14.11 -13.15
C GLN A 99 -3.01 -12.76 -13.77
N THR A 100 -3.45 -11.71 -13.10
CA THR A 100 -3.11 -10.31 -13.41
C THR A 100 -2.46 -9.69 -12.18
N CYS A 101 -1.54 -8.77 -12.40
CA CYS A 101 -0.99 -7.99 -11.31
C CYS A 101 -1.99 -6.92 -10.90
N SER A 102 -2.47 -7.01 -9.67
CA SER A 102 -3.41 -6.06 -9.08
C SER A 102 -2.92 -5.68 -7.69
N PHE A 103 -2.73 -4.37 -7.46
CA PHE A 103 -2.22 -3.83 -6.20
C PHE A 103 -0.93 -4.50 -5.67
N GLY A 104 -0.03 -4.90 -6.58
CA GLY A 104 1.23 -5.56 -6.23
C GLY A 104 1.11 -7.04 -5.87
N ALA A 105 -0.06 -7.65 -6.08
CA ALA A 105 -0.32 -9.08 -5.89
C ALA A 105 -0.85 -9.73 -7.17
N CYS A 106 -0.45 -10.98 -7.43
CA CYS A 106 -1.02 -11.76 -8.50
C CYS A 106 -2.42 -12.26 -8.11
N ARG A 107 -3.44 -11.81 -8.84
CA ARG A 107 -4.85 -12.19 -8.63
C ARG A 107 -5.38 -12.94 -9.82
N ASN A 108 -6.30 -13.88 -9.61
CA ASN A 108 -6.95 -14.57 -10.71
C ASN A 108 -7.75 -13.58 -11.56
N VAL A 109 -7.64 -13.72 -12.88
CA VAL A 109 -8.46 -12.97 -13.82
C VAL A 109 -9.90 -13.46 -13.76
N CYS A 110 -10.86 -12.54 -13.81
CA CYS A 110 -12.29 -12.85 -13.78
C CYS A 110 -13.07 -11.96 -14.75
N LEU A 111 -14.22 -12.46 -15.23
CA LEU A 111 -15.21 -11.64 -15.94
C LEU A 111 -16.38 -11.23 -15.02
N ASP A 112 -16.67 -12.08 -14.03
CA ASP A 112 -17.72 -11.88 -13.05
C ASP A 112 -17.35 -12.59 -11.73
N SER A 113 -18.03 -12.24 -10.64
CA SER A 113 -17.70 -12.73 -9.30
C SER A 113 -17.91 -14.23 -9.09
N SER A 114 -18.62 -14.94 -9.98
CA SER A 114 -18.77 -16.41 -9.87
C SER A 114 -17.51 -17.17 -10.20
N GLN A 115 -16.56 -16.53 -10.88
CA GLN A 115 -15.25 -17.09 -11.21
C GLN A 115 -14.22 -16.88 -10.09
N CYS A 116 -14.59 -16.08 -9.08
CA CYS A 116 -13.71 -15.78 -7.97
C CYS A 116 -13.88 -16.79 -6.83
N PRO A 117 -12.80 -17.02 -6.07
CA PRO A 117 -12.91 -17.80 -4.87
C PRO A 117 -13.86 -17.12 -3.86
N PRO A 118 -14.35 -17.88 -2.89
CA PRO A 118 -15.18 -17.35 -1.80
C PRO A 118 -14.56 -16.11 -1.15
N LEU A 119 -15.42 -15.20 -0.67
CA LEU A 119 -15.04 -13.89 -0.12
C LEU A 119 -14.42 -12.90 -1.10
N HIS A 120 -14.27 -13.28 -2.37
CA HIS A 120 -13.75 -12.40 -3.42
C HIS A 120 -14.84 -12.06 -4.43
N ALA A 121 -14.74 -10.86 -4.99
CA ALA A 121 -15.56 -10.39 -6.08
C ALA A 121 -14.68 -9.98 -7.25
N CYS A 122 -15.26 -10.01 -8.45
CA CYS A 122 -14.56 -9.56 -9.62
C CYS A 122 -14.57 -8.02 -9.67
N VAL A 123 -13.42 -7.43 -9.36
CA VAL A 123 -13.22 -5.97 -9.35
C VAL A 123 -12.19 -5.65 -10.42
N LEU A 124 -12.62 -4.89 -11.44
CA LEU A 124 -11.76 -4.47 -12.56
C LEU A 124 -11.04 -5.63 -13.27
N GLY A 125 -11.66 -6.82 -13.30
CA GLY A 125 -11.11 -8.00 -13.97
C GLY A 125 -10.14 -8.83 -13.11
N ALA A 126 -9.97 -8.50 -11.83
CA ALA A 126 -9.22 -9.25 -10.85
C ALA A 126 -10.12 -9.71 -9.69
N CYS A 127 -9.89 -10.90 -9.17
CA CYS A 127 -10.55 -11.36 -7.96
C CYS A 127 -9.95 -10.66 -6.72
N GLU A 128 -10.68 -9.70 -6.18
CA GLU A 128 -10.30 -8.95 -4.98
C GLU A 128 -11.18 -9.33 -3.80
N LEU A 129 -10.65 -9.21 -2.58
CA LEU A 129 -11.47 -9.38 -1.39
C LEU A 129 -12.66 -8.40 -1.41
N VAL A 130 -13.83 -8.90 -1.04
CA VAL A 130 -15.02 -8.06 -0.93
C VAL A 130 -14.80 -7.05 0.20
N PRO A 131 -14.80 -5.73 -0.11
CA PRO A 131 -14.76 -4.71 0.93
C PRO A 131 -16.10 -4.69 1.67
N CYS A 132 -16.07 -4.38 2.96
CA CYS A 132 -17.27 -4.34 3.78
C CYS A 132 -17.17 -3.23 4.82
N SER A 133 -18.32 -2.74 5.29
CA SER A 133 -18.44 -1.88 6.47
C SER A 133 -19.15 -2.61 7.61
N VAL A 134 -20.05 -3.53 7.27
CA VAL A 134 -20.80 -4.39 8.20
C VAL A 134 -20.82 -5.82 7.68
N SER A 135 -21.02 -6.81 8.56
CA SER A 135 -21.02 -8.22 8.15
C SER A 135 -22.11 -8.58 7.13
N SER A 136 -23.20 -7.81 7.04
CA SER A 136 -24.24 -8.00 6.02
C SER A 136 -23.80 -7.60 4.61
N ASP A 137 -22.67 -6.89 4.47
CA ASP A 137 -22.08 -6.57 3.16
C ASP A 137 -21.32 -7.76 2.58
N CYS A 138 -21.01 -8.75 3.43
CA CYS A 138 -20.29 -9.94 3.04
C CYS A 138 -21.24 -11.05 2.55
N PRO A 139 -20.76 -11.91 1.63
CA PRO A 139 -21.49 -13.11 1.25
C PRO A 139 -21.76 -13.99 2.48
N SER A 140 -22.80 -14.83 2.44
CA SER A 140 -23.28 -15.61 3.57
C SER A 140 -22.14 -16.30 4.34
N ASP A 141 -22.21 -16.23 5.68
CA ASP A 141 -21.28 -16.86 6.62
C ASP A 141 -19.87 -16.25 6.67
N ALA A 142 -19.75 -15.00 6.21
CA ALA A 142 -18.56 -14.17 6.34
C ALA A 142 -18.82 -12.97 7.27
N GLY A 143 -17.79 -12.59 8.03
CA GLY A 143 -17.79 -11.43 8.90
C GLY A 143 -16.99 -10.28 8.30
N CYS A 144 -17.44 -9.05 8.55
CA CYS A 144 -16.64 -7.88 8.19
C CYS A 144 -15.59 -7.59 9.27
N VAL A 145 -14.32 -7.77 8.94
CA VAL A 145 -13.20 -7.51 9.86
C VAL A 145 -12.23 -6.54 9.17
N ALA A 146 -11.93 -5.44 9.86
CA ALA A 146 -11.01 -4.40 9.37
C ALA A 146 -11.31 -3.89 7.94
N GLY A 147 -12.58 -3.90 7.52
CA GLY A 147 -13.01 -3.41 6.22
C GLY A 147 -13.00 -4.45 5.09
N SER A 148 -12.72 -5.72 5.39
CA SER A 148 -12.74 -6.82 4.42
C SER A 148 -13.52 -8.02 4.92
N CYS A 149 -14.18 -8.71 3.99
CA CYS A 149 -14.90 -9.93 4.30
C CYS A 149 -13.93 -11.06 4.63
N THR A 150 -14.06 -11.58 5.83
CA THR A 150 -13.30 -12.72 6.36
C THR A 150 -14.27 -13.85 6.65
N PRO A 151 -13.83 -15.12 6.69
CA PRO A 151 -14.73 -16.19 7.11
C PRO A 151 -15.24 -15.89 8.52
N ALA A 152 -16.52 -16.17 8.80
CA ALA A 152 -17.08 -15.88 10.12
C ALA A 152 -16.30 -16.60 11.23
N ASN A 153 -16.19 -15.91 12.37
CA ASN A 153 -15.76 -16.57 13.60
C ASN A 153 -16.84 -17.58 14.02
N CYS A 154 -16.40 -18.71 14.56
CA CYS A 154 -17.29 -19.80 14.96
C CYS A 154 -16.83 -20.41 16.28
N VAL A 155 -17.77 -20.99 17.02
CA VAL A 155 -17.50 -21.83 18.19
C VAL A 155 -17.79 -23.29 17.87
N SER A 156 -18.68 -23.51 16.89
CA SER A 156 -19.19 -24.80 16.46
C SER A 156 -19.55 -24.78 14.97
N ASP A 157 -19.66 -25.96 14.36
CA ASP A 157 -20.04 -26.09 12.95
C ASP A 157 -21.40 -25.44 12.60
N THR A 158 -22.29 -25.30 13.59
CA THR A 158 -23.60 -24.67 13.40
C THR A 158 -23.54 -23.15 13.27
N ASP A 159 -22.40 -22.54 13.63
CA ASP A 159 -22.14 -21.12 13.42
C ASP A 159 -21.67 -20.83 11.98
N CYS A 160 -21.37 -21.89 11.24
CA CYS A 160 -20.91 -21.82 9.85
C CYS A 160 -22.04 -22.19 8.88
N GLY A 161 -21.91 -21.65 7.67
CA GLY A 161 -22.80 -21.94 6.56
C GLY A 161 -22.91 -23.40 6.17
N PRO A 162 -23.92 -23.77 5.36
CA PRO A 162 -23.94 -25.06 4.71
C PRO A 162 -22.62 -25.27 3.93
N GLU A 163 -22.03 -26.46 4.05
CA GLU A 163 -20.72 -26.84 3.47
C GLU A 163 -19.48 -26.26 4.17
N LEU A 164 -19.65 -25.49 5.25
CA LEU A 164 -18.56 -25.00 6.09
C LEU A 164 -18.46 -25.77 7.42
N ARG A 165 -17.27 -25.77 8.01
CA ARG A 165 -16.96 -26.35 9.32
C ARG A 165 -16.15 -25.37 10.16
N CYS A 166 -16.37 -25.42 11.46
CA CYS A 166 -15.67 -24.60 12.41
C CYS A 166 -14.34 -25.24 12.79
N GLY A 167 -13.24 -24.56 12.48
CA GLY A 167 -11.89 -25.00 12.84
C GLY A 167 -11.08 -23.82 13.35
N MET A 168 -10.47 -23.98 14.53
CA MET A 168 -9.66 -22.95 15.20
C MET A 168 -10.36 -21.58 15.30
N GLY A 169 -11.67 -21.60 15.56
CA GLY A 169 -12.45 -20.38 15.73
C GLY A 169 -12.91 -19.71 14.43
N VAL A 170 -12.63 -20.30 13.26
CA VAL A 170 -12.94 -19.73 11.95
C VAL A 170 -13.64 -20.74 11.04
N CYS A 171 -14.68 -20.32 10.32
CA CYS A 171 -15.36 -21.17 9.33
C CYS A 171 -14.47 -21.42 8.11
N GLY A 172 -14.43 -22.65 7.60
CA GLY A 172 -13.81 -22.97 6.31
C GLY A 172 -14.49 -24.16 5.65
N TYR A 173 -14.16 -24.40 4.37
CA TYR A 173 -14.80 -25.47 3.59
C TYR A 173 -14.58 -26.83 4.21
N ALA A 174 -15.69 -27.54 4.40
CA ALA A 174 -15.68 -28.91 4.88
C ALA A 174 -14.96 -29.80 3.86
N CYS A 175 -14.08 -30.66 4.34
CA CYS A 175 -13.45 -31.67 3.51
C CYS A 175 -13.26 -32.97 4.30
N THR A 176 -13.20 -34.07 3.58
CA THR A 176 -12.76 -35.38 4.05
C THR A 176 -11.41 -35.77 3.43
N THR A 177 -11.07 -35.19 2.28
CA THR A 177 -9.86 -35.48 1.52
C THR A 177 -9.37 -34.21 0.80
N SER A 178 -8.06 -34.04 0.63
CA SER A 178 -7.46 -32.82 0.06
C SER A 178 -7.90 -32.51 -1.37
N ASN A 179 -8.41 -33.48 -2.12
CA ASN A 179 -8.95 -33.28 -3.47
C ASN A 179 -10.28 -32.53 -3.51
N GLN A 180 -10.93 -32.31 -2.36
CA GLN A 180 -12.13 -31.48 -2.23
C GLN A 180 -11.80 -30.01 -2.00
N CYS A 181 -10.52 -29.69 -1.79
CA CYS A 181 -10.03 -28.35 -1.56
C CYS A 181 -9.51 -27.73 -2.87
N LEU A 182 -9.38 -26.39 -2.90
CA LEU A 182 -8.88 -25.69 -4.07
C LEU A 182 -7.41 -26.07 -4.34
N SER A 183 -6.96 -25.85 -5.58
CA SER A 183 -5.58 -26.12 -5.96
C SER A 183 -4.59 -25.41 -5.03
N GLY A 184 -3.77 -26.20 -4.32
CA GLY A 184 -2.81 -25.69 -3.35
C GLY A 184 -3.27 -25.77 -1.89
N GLU A 185 -4.51 -26.15 -1.62
CA GLU A 185 -5.02 -26.42 -0.28
C GLU A 185 -4.96 -27.92 0.06
N MET A 186 -4.95 -28.23 1.36
CA MET A 186 -5.03 -29.58 1.90
C MET A 186 -6.15 -29.70 2.92
N CYS A 187 -6.68 -30.92 3.05
CA CYS A 187 -7.72 -31.20 4.02
C CYS A 187 -7.10 -31.53 5.37
N GLU A 188 -7.21 -30.60 6.31
CA GLU A 188 -6.69 -30.71 7.67
C GLU A 188 -7.85 -30.59 8.66
N ALA A 189 -7.96 -31.53 9.61
CA ALA A 189 -9.02 -31.52 10.63
C ALA A 189 -10.45 -31.34 10.09
N GLY A 190 -10.72 -31.82 8.87
CA GLY A 190 -12.01 -31.70 8.21
C GLY A 190 -12.26 -30.37 7.49
N ARG A 191 -11.21 -29.55 7.31
CA ARG A 191 -11.28 -28.23 6.66
C ARG A 191 -10.17 -28.04 5.61
N CYS A 192 -10.49 -27.33 4.54
CA CYS A 192 -9.51 -26.87 3.57
C CYS A 192 -8.63 -25.74 4.14
N THR A 193 -7.32 -25.95 4.13
CA THR A 193 -6.30 -24.99 4.58
C THR A 193 -5.17 -24.90 3.58
N PHE A 194 -4.54 -23.74 3.46
CA PHE A 194 -3.27 -23.63 2.75
C PHE A 194 -2.14 -24.22 3.60
N PRO A 195 -1.21 -24.96 2.99
CA PRO A 195 0.02 -25.34 3.67
C PRO A 195 0.89 -24.10 3.85
N CYS A 196 1.45 -23.92 5.05
CA CYS A 196 2.41 -22.87 5.31
C CYS A 196 3.82 -23.33 4.89
N LEU A 197 4.65 -22.40 4.41
CA LEU A 197 6.07 -22.66 4.15
C LEU A 197 6.97 -22.17 5.29
N TYR A 198 6.49 -21.19 6.05
CA TYR A 198 7.16 -20.55 7.18
C TYR A 198 6.12 -19.88 8.07
N THR A 199 6.47 -19.63 9.33
CA THR A 199 5.55 -19.09 10.36
C THR A 199 4.86 -17.78 9.98
N GLN A 200 5.51 -16.90 9.21
CA GLN A 200 4.91 -15.65 8.73
C GLN A 200 3.80 -15.85 7.68
N GLY A 201 3.61 -17.08 7.18
CA GLY A 201 2.47 -17.45 6.34
C GLY A 201 1.23 -17.86 7.15
N CYS A 202 1.29 -17.80 8.49
CA CYS A 202 0.21 -18.15 9.39
C CYS A 202 -0.35 -16.92 10.11
N ALA A 203 -1.50 -17.06 10.77
CA ALA A 203 -2.08 -15.96 11.54
C ALA A 203 -1.20 -15.62 12.76
N ASP A 204 -1.41 -14.43 13.33
CA ASP A 204 -0.66 -14.00 14.51
C ASP A 204 -0.82 -15.01 15.66
N ASN A 205 0.32 -15.48 16.19
CA ASN A 205 0.47 -16.52 17.22
C ASN A 205 0.41 -17.99 16.76
N GLU A 206 0.37 -18.26 15.46
CA GLU A 206 0.52 -19.63 14.93
C GLU A 206 1.96 -19.88 14.48
N GLN A 207 2.40 -21.14 14.50
CA GLN A 207 3.69 -21.57 13.96
C GLN A 207 3.48 -22.49 12.77
N CYS A 208 4.36 -22.35 11.78
CA CYS A 208 4.37 -23.29 10.67
C CYS A 208 5.14 -24.55 11.05
N ILE A 209 4.41 -25.63 11.34
CA ILE A 209 4.98 -26.92 11.71
C ILE A 209 4.48 -27.97 10.72
N SER A 210 5.42 -28.62 10.03
CA SER A 210 5.14 -29.65 9.01
C SER A 210 4.22 -29.19 7.87
N GLY A 211 4.24 -27.91 7.54
CA GLY A 211 3.39 -27.34 6.51
C GLY A 211 2.02 -26.87 7.00
N LEU A 212 1.80 -26.82 8.32
CA LEU A 212 0.51 -26.47 8.92
C LEU A 212 0.67 -25.34 9.93
N CYS A 213 -0.31 -24.43 9.96
CA CYS A 213 -0.40 -23.39 10.97
C CYS A 213 -1.05 -23.97 12.23
N MET A 214 -0.28 -24.02 13.33
CA MET A 214 -0.68 -24.61 14.62
C MET A 214 -0.18 -23.82 15.82
#